data_AF-A0A2P8VXZ3-F1
#
_entry.id   AF-A0A2P8VXZ3-F1
#
_cell.length_a   1.000
_cell.length_b   1.000
_cell.length_c   1.000
_cell.angle_alpha   90.00
_cell.angle_beta   90.00
_cell.angle_gamma   90.00
#
_symmetry.space_group_name_H-M   'P 1'
#
loop_
_entity.id
_entity.type
_entity.pdbx_description
1 polymer ?
#
loop_
_entity_poly.entity_id
_entity_poly.type
_entity_poly.pdbx_seq_one_letter_code
_entity_poly.pdbx_strand_id
1 'polypeptide(L)'
;RDMREEVPELPAITALTQVDRLRPLREWQPPYDWQWGSRPKEVSIREATRYRQEQLGELCDRILPLVTRSGDRPEWNADALATALIELIDPAKELRLARFLRDRETKITASARLIDRYRLQMSTTQGVTAFLKSPVLKFLATLTTGSPTLAYLLAEQIPVEQLPVVLGKLQLAYDLFKVVGPDKAQLDLLALWPLLLDYNDQPDRAAWAFGHAMVEYWSQGLSTAKTRQRIEHYLEQYDTR
;
A
#
# COMPACT_ATOMS: atom_id res chain seq x y z
N ARG A 1 -24.00 17.90 -7.97
CA ARG A 1 -24.93 16.97 -8.65
C ARG A 1 -24.34 16.60 -10.01
N ASP A 2 -23.87 17.61 -10.73
CA ASP A 2 -23.25 17.53 -12.07
C ASP A 2 -22.12 16.48 -12.19
N MET A 3 -21.19 16.40 -11.22
CA MET A 3 -20.10 15.40 -11.29
C MET A 3 -20.55 13.93 -11.19
N ARG A 4 -21.66 13.63 -10.51
CA ARG A 4 -22.21 12.26 -10.43
C ARG A 4 -23.01 11.87 -11.68
N GLU A 5 -23.48 12.86 -12.44
CA GLU A 5 -24.14 12.64 -13.72
C GLU A 5 -23.12 12.32 -14.82
N GLU A 6 -21.91 12.89 -14.74
CA GLU A 6 -20.81 12.59 -15.66
C GLU A 6 -20.06 11.29 -15.34
N VAL A 7 -19.90 10.96 -14.04
CA VAL A 7 -19.26 9.72 -13.58
C VAL A 7 -20.17 9.03 -12.56
N PRO A 8 -21.01 8.08 -13.02
CA PRO A 8 -21.79 7.24 -12.11
C PRO A 8 -20.85 6.53 -11.13
N GLU A 9 -21.21 6.53 -9.85
CA GLU A 9 -20.46 5.85 -8.76
C GLU A 9 -19.05 6.40 -8.48
N LEU A 10 -18.79 7.69 -8.71
CA LEU A 10 -17.55 8.31 -8.27
C LEU A 10 -17.47 8.32 -6.71
N PRO A 11 -16.46 7.66 -6.10
CA PRO A 11 -16.29 7.72 -4.66
C PRO A 11 -15.96 9.14 -4.21
N ALA A 12 -16.62 9.62 -3.17
CA ALA A 12 -16.49 10.97 -2.64
C ALA A 12 -16.27 10.95 -1.12
N ILE A 13 -15.20 11.61 -0.68
CA ILE A 13 -14.89 11.84 0.73
C ILE A 13 -15.04 13.33 1.02
N THR A 14 -15.80 13.68 2.06
CA THR A 14 -15.84 15.05 2.60
C THR A 14 -14.78 15.20 3.68
N ALA A 15 -13.86 16.14 3.46
CA ALA A 15 -12.90 16.60 4.45
C ALA A 15 -13.50 17.75 5.28
N LEU A 16 -13.91 17.49 6.53
CA LEU A 16 -14.31 18.53 7.47
C LEU A 16 -13.05 19.16 8.08
N THR A 17 -12.58 20.25 7.49
CA THR A 17 -11.36 20.93 7.93
C THR A 17 -11.61 21.89 9.09
N GLN A 18 -10.52 22.33 9.74
CA GLN A 18 -10.53 23.34 10.81
C GLN A 18 -11.29 22.94 12.08
N VAL A 19 -11.35 21.64 12.39
CA VAL A 19 -12.02 21.16 13.60
C VAL A 19 -11.33 21.59 14.90
N ASP A 20 -10.08 22.04 14.82
CA ASP A 20 -9.37 22.74 15.90
C ASP A 20 -10.06 24.03 16.35
N ARG A 21 -10.88 24.64 15.48
CA ARG A 21 -11.66 25.85 15.75
C ARG A 21 -13.03 25.57 16.37
N LEU A 22 -13.41 24.31 16.56
CA LEU A 22 -14.60 23.98 17.34
C LEU A 22 -14.38 24.34 18.81
N ARG A 23 -15.47 24.56 19.56
CA ARG A 23 -15.35 24.73 21.01
C ARG A 23 -14.87 23.39 21.63
N PRO A 24 -14.13 23.42 22.74
CA PRO A 24 -13.51 24.59 23.39
C PRO A 24 -12.35 25.18 22.56
N LEU A 25 -12.37 26.48 22.25
CA LEU A 25 -11.44 27.12 21.28
C LEU A 25 -9.96 27.08 21.68
N ARG A 26 -9.69 27.07 22.99
CA ARG A 26 -8.34 27.05 23.58
C ARG A 26 -7.78 25.64 23.76
N GLU A 27 -8.58 24.63 23.49
CA GLU A 27 -8.15 23.23 23.60
C GLU A 27 -7.77 22.72 22.22
N TRP A 28 -6.47 22.51 22.01
CA TRP A 28 -5.95 21.80 20.84
C TRP A 28 -4.69 21.02 21.24
N GLN A 29 -4.90 19.76 21.63
CA GLN A 29 -3.88 18.83 22.08
C GLN A 29 -4.19 17.44 21.48
N PRO A 30 -4.05 17.28 20.15
CA PRO A 30 -4.14 15.96 19.52
C PRO A 30 -3.07 15.01 20.09
N PRO A 31 -3.27 13.68 20.04
CA PRO A 31 -4.32 12.98 19.29
C PRO A 31 -5.68 13.03 19.98
N TYR A 32 -6.76 13.03 19.19
CA TYR A 32 -8.15 12.95 19.62
C TYR A 32 -8.82 11.66 19.13
N ASP A 33 -9.60 10.99 19.99
CA ASP A 33 -10.52 9.95 19.56
C ASP A 33 -11.91 10.57 19.43
N TRP A 34 -12.22 11.10 18.25
CA TRP A 34 -13.51 11.73 18.02
C TRP A 34 -14.66 10.72 17.92
N GLN A 35 -14.39 9.43 17.66
CA GLN A 35 -15.44 8.43 17.51
C GLN A 35 -15.97 8.00 18.87
N TRP A 36 -15.09 7.68 19.81
CA TRP A 36 -15.45 7.07 21.09
C TRP A 36 -15.02 7.90 22.31
N GLY A 37 -14.14 8.88 22.12
CA GLY A 37 -13.64 9.72 23.20
C GLY A 37 -14.71 10.62 23.83
N SER A 38 -14.46 11.00 25.08
CA SER A 38 -15.39 11.75 25.93
C SER A 38 -14.89 13.16 26.27
N ARG A 39 -13.71 13.59 25.81
CA ARG A 39 -13.22 14.96 26.04
C ARG A 39 -14.16 15.96 25.37
N PRO A 40 -14.35 17.17 25.94
CA PRO A 40 -15.24 18.19 25.36
C PRO A 40 -14.94 18.49 23.89
N LYS A 41 -13.66 18.51 23.51
CA LYS A 41 -13.25 18.66 22.11
C LYS A 41 -13.65 17.45 21.25
N GLU A 42 -13.48 16.22 21.72
CA GLU A 42 -13.84 15.00 20.99
C GLU A 42 -15.35 14.94 20.71
N VAL A 43 -16.17 15.25 21.72
CA VAL A 43 -17.63 15.38 21.58
C VAL A 43 -17.98 16.42 20.52
N SER A 44 -17.35 17.60 20.58
CA SER A 44 -17.62 18.68 19.63
C SER A 44 -17.24 18.31 18.19
N ILE A 45 -16.10 17.63 18.01
CA ILE A 45 -15.68 17.09 16.70
C ILE A 45 -16.69 16.05 16.20
N ARG A 46 -17.13 15.15 17.06
CA ARG A 46 -18.11 14.10 16.73
C ARG A 46 -19.45 14.67 16.30
N GLU A 47 -19.97 15.62 17.05
CA GLU A 47 -21.26 16.28 16.76
C GLU A 47 -21.18 17.07 15.46
N ALA A 48 -20.11 17.82 15.24
CA ALA A 48 -19.90 18.54 13.99
C ALA A 48 -19.81 17.58 12.78
N THR A 49 -19.12 16.45 12.96
CA THR A 49 -19.00 15.41 11.91
C THR A 49 -20.35 14.75 11.63
N ARG A 50 -21.11 14.40 12.68
CA ARG A 50 -22.47 13.83 12.55
C ARG A 50 -23.43 14.78 11.84
N TYR A 51 -23.42 16.06 12.23
CA TYR A 51 -24.24 17.06 11.55
C TYR A 51 -23.92 17.15 10.05
N ARG A 52 -22.63 17.04 9.67
CA ARG A 52 -22.25 16.98 8.26
C ARG A 52 -22.69 15.69 7.58
N GLN A 53 -22.70 14.56 8.30
CA GLN A 53 -23.22 13.30 7.78
C GLN A 53 -24.69 13.39 7.43
N GLU A 54 -25.50 14.06 8.26
CA GLU A 54 -26.92 14.29 7.98
C GLU A 54 -27.14 15.16 6.73
N GLN A 55 -26.25 16.13 6.49
CA GLN A 55 -26.37 17.08 5.37
C GLN A 55 -25.79 16.57 4.05
N LEU A 56 -24.70 15.79 4.10
CA LEU A 56 -23.89 15.42 2.95
C LEU A 56 -23.75 13.91 2.76
N GLY A 57 -24.31 13.09 3.66
CA GLY A 57 -24.13 11.63 3.66
C GLY A 57 -24.65 10.95 2.41
N GLU A 58 -25.68 11.47 1.76
CA GLU A 58 -26.16 10.94 0.48
C GLU A 58 -25.18 11.25 -0.67
N LEU A 59 -24.33 12.27 -0.52
CA LEU A 59 -23.42 12.78 -1.55
C LEU A 59 -21.99 12.23 -1.40
N CYS A 60 -21.66 11.58 -0.29
CA CYS A 60 -20.30 11.16 0.04
C CYS A 60 -20.29 9.82 0.76
N ASP A 61 -19.31 8.97 0.45
CA ASP A 61 -19.10 7.68 1.11
C ASP A 61 -18.61 7.86 2.54
N ARG A 62 -17.84 8.93 2.79
CA ARG A 62 -17.23 9.21 4.09
C ARG A 62 -17.13 10.69 4.37
N ILE A 63 -17.22 11.03 5.66
CA ILE A 63 -16.93 12.36 6.18
C ILE A 63 -15.89 12.22 7.28
N LEU A 64 -14.76 12.90 7.11
CA LEU A 64 -13.62 12.80 8.02
C LEU A 64 -13.26 14.19 8.57
N PRO A 65 -13.22 14.37 9.90
CA PRO A 65 -12.70 15.59 10.49
C PRO A 65 -11.18 15.60 10.40
N LEU A 66 -10.57 16.71 9.97
CA LEU A 66 -9.11 16.85 9.96
C LEU A 66 -8.67 18.30 10.18
N VAL A 67 -7.38 18.45 10.43
CA VAL A 67 -6.71 19.75 10.48
C VAL A 67 -5.49 19.67 9.60
N THR A 68 -5.45 20.52 8.56
CA THR A 68 -4.24 20.75 7.78
C THR A 68 -3.34 21.70 8.55
N ARG A 69 -2.01 21.51 8.47
CA ARG A 69 -1.06 22.37 9.17
C ARG A 69 -1.31 23.85 8.83
N SER A 70 -1.60 24.67 9.84
CA SER A 70 -1.85 26.10 9.69
C SER A 70 -1.22 26.86 10.87
N GLY A 71 -0.15 27.62 10.60
CA GLY A 71 0.62 28.31 11.62
C GLY A 71 1.22 27.34 12.65
N ASP A 72 1.04 27.64 13.93
CA ASP A 72 1.59 26.87 15.05
C ASP A 72 0.72 25.68 15.49
N ARG A 73 -0.46 25.48 14.87
CA ARG A 73 -1.34 24.37 15.24
C ARG A 73 -0.90 23.09 14.53
N PRO A 74 -0.62 21.99 15.27
CA PRO A 74 -0.29 20.71 14.68
C PRO A 74 -1.46 20.20 13.82
N GLU A 75 -1.10 19.54 12.72
CA GLU A 75 -2.04 18.80 11.89
C GLU A 75 -2.60 17.59 12.65
N TRP A 76 -3.78 17.13 12.23
CA TRP A 76 -4.42 15.98 12.85
C TRP A 76 -5.34 15.25 11.86
N ASN A 77 -5.34 13.92 11.97
CA ASN A 77 -6.22 12.99 11.25
C ASN A 77 -6.03 12.94 9.72
N ALA A 78 -4.87 13.37 9.22
CA ALA A 78 -4.50 13.19 7.81
C ALA A 78 -4.39 11.70 7.43
N ASP A 79 -4.02 10.85 8.39
CA ASP A 79 -3.83 9.41 8.21
C ASP A 79 -5.16 8.68 7.96
N ALA A 80 -6.24 9.09 8.64
CA ALA A 80 -7.58 8.56 8.36
C ALA A 80 -8.08 8.93 6.97
N LEU A 81 -7.75 10.14 6.48
CA LEU A 81 -8.05 10.55 5.11
C LEU A 81 -7.24 9.72 4.10
N ALA A 82 -5.96 9.52 4.37
CA ALA A 82 -5.06 8.70 3.56
C ALA A 82 -5.59 7.25 3.45
N THR A 83 -5.99 6.65 4.58
CA THR A 83 -6.60 5.32 4.63
C THR A 83 -7.89 5.28 3.83
N ALA A 84 -8.82 6.22 4.06
CA ALA A 84 -10.09 6.26 3.34
C ALA A 84 -9.92 6.41 1.82
N LEU A 85 -8.93 7.17 1.37
CA LEU A 85 -8.60 7.27 -0.04
C LEU A 85 -8.13 5.93 -0.60
N ILE A 86 -7.23 5.21 0.08
CA ILE A 86 -6.82 3.87 -0.32
C ILE A 86 -8.03 2.93 -0.38
N GLU A 87 -8.93 2.99 0.59
CA GLU A 87 -10.09 2.11 0.66
C GLU A 87 -11.10 2.31 -0.47
N LEU A 88 -11.19 3.54 -1.00
CA LEU A 88 -12.17 3.92 -2.01
C LEU A 88 -11.62 3.95 -3.45
N ILE A 89 -10.30 3.88 -3.65
CA ILE A 89 -9.74 3.95 -5.00
C ILE A 89 -9.65 2.58 -5.67
N ASP A 90 -9.83 2.59 -6.99
CA ASP A 90 -9.61 1.41 -7.83
C ASP A 90 -8.18 0.83 -7.64
N PRO A 91 -8.01 -0.50 -7.58
CA PRO A 91 -6.71 -1.15 -7.41
C PRO A 91 -5.61 -0.68 -8.38
N ALA A 92 -5.98 -0.23 -9.58
CA ALA A 92 -5.03 0.31 -10.57
C ALA A 92 -4.46 1.68 -10.19
N LYS A 93 -5.18 2.46 -9.37
CA LYS A 93 -4.76 3.79 -8.88
C LYS A 93 -4.10 3.72 -7.50
N GLU A 94 -4.31 2.63 -6.77
CA GLU A 94 -3.84 2.38 -5.40
C GLU A 94 -2.35 2.64 -5.21
N LEU A 95 -1.55 2.06 -6.08
CA LEU A 95 -0.10 2.14 -6.00
C LEU A 95 0.42 3.57 -6.18
N ARG A 96 -0.25 4.39 -7.00
CA ARG A 96 0.19 5.78 -7.21
C ARG A 96 -0.09 6.62 -5.98
N LEU A 97 -1.25 6.45 -5.36
CA LEU A 97 -1.61 7.18 -4.14
C LEU A 97 -0.74 6.75 -2.96
N ALA A 98 -0.59 5.44 -2.72
CA ALA A 98 0.14 4.90 -1.58
C ALA A 98 1.60 5.42 -1.48
N ARG A 99 2.23 5.69 -2.63
CA ARG A 99 3.57 6.32 -2.72
C ARG A 99 3.66 7.69 -2.05
N PHE A 100 2.58 8.46 -2.06
CA PHE A 100 2.57 9.85 -1.54
C PHE A 100 2.15 9.92 -0.07
N LEU A 101 1.69 8.83 0.51
CA LEU A 101 1.23 8.80 1.90
C LEU A 101 2.43 8.67 2.83
N ARG A 102 2.47 9.52 3.85
CA ARG A 102 3.56 9.53 4.84
C ARG A 102 3.31 8.57 6.00
N ASP A 103 2.05 8.23 6.22
CA ASP A 103 1.60 7.43 7.35
C ASP A 103 2.01 5.97 7.26
N ARG A 104 2.46 5.42 8.40
CA ARG A 104 2.93 4.04 8.51
C ARG A 104 1.76 3.05 8.45
N GLU A 105 0.64 3.34 9.11
CA GLU A 105 -0.52 2.45 9.15
C GLU A 105 -1.15 2.31 7.76
N THR A 106 -1.28 3.43 7.06
CA THR A 106 -1.79 3.46 5.69
C THR A 106 -0.88 2.71 4.71
N LYS A 107 0.45 2.81 4.87
CA LYS A 107 1.42 2.02 4.09
C LYS A 107 1.32 0.51 4.38
N ILE A 108 1.04 0.12 5.63
CA ILE A 108 0.81 -1.29 6.00
C ILE A 108 -0.44 -1.81 5.29
N THR A 109 -1.55 -1.08 5.35
CA THR A 109 -2.80 -1.45 4.67
C THR A 109 -2.63 -1.57 3.16
N ALA A 110 -1.96 -0.61 2.54
CA ALA A 110 -1.63 -0.65 1.10
C ALA A 110 -0.77 -1.86 0.74
N SER A 111 0.22 -2.18 1.58
CA SER A 111 1.10 -3.32 1.36
C SER A 111 0.35 -4.64 1.47
N ALA A 112 -0.52 -4.79 2.47
CA ALA A 112 -1.34 -5.99 2.64
C ALA A 112 -2.24 -6.24 1.41
N ARG A 113 -2.88 -5.19 0.88
CA ARG A 113 -3.71 -5.27 -0.32
C ARG A 113 -2.92 -5.64 -1.57
N LEU A 114 -1.72 -5.09 -1.74
CA LEU A 114 -0.82 -5.50 -2.82
C LEU A 114 -0.46 -6.98 -2.70
N ILE A 115 -0.07 -7.44 -1.52
CA ILE A 115 0.28 -8.85 -1.27
C ILE A 115 -0.91 -9.76 -1.61
N ASP A 116 -2.11 -9.44 -1.12
CA ASP A 116 -3.31 -10.25 -1.37
C ASP A 116 -3.68 -10.27 -2.86
N ARG A 117 -3.56 -9.15 -3.57
CA ARG A 117 -3.80 -9.08 -5.01
C ARG A 117 -2.85 -9.99 -5.79
N TYR A 118 -1.55 -9.91 -5.50
CA TYR A 118 -0.55 -10.74 -6.17
C TYR A 118 -0.71 -12.22 -5.80
N ARG A 119 -1.02 -12.54 -4.54
CA ARG A 119 -1.37 -13.91 -4.11
C ARG A 119 -2.54 -14.46 -4.93
N LEU A 120 -3.66 -13.73 -5.02
CA LEU A 120 -4.84 -14.16 -5.78
C LEU A 120 -4.54 -14.29 -7.28
N GLN A 121 -3.75 -13.37 -7.84
CA GLN A 121 -3.32 -13.48 -9.23
C GLN A 121 -2.44 -14.72 -9.44
N MET A 122 -1.58 -15.04 -8.48
CA MET A 122 -0.65 -16.17 -8.56
C MET A 122 -1.28 -17.51 -8.15
N SER A 123 -2.50 -17.52 -7.62
CA SER A 123 -3.24 -18.76 -7.31
C SER A 123 -3.91 -19.39 -8.53
N THR A 124 -3.82 -18.77 -9.71
CA THR A 124 -4.46 -19.27 -10.94
C THR A 124 -3.46 -19.37 -12.09
N THR A 125 -3.57 -20.40 -12.91
CA THR A 125 -2.71 -20.57 -14.10
C THR A 125 -2.84 -19.40 -15.07
N GLN A 126 -4.05 -18.83 -15.22
CA GLN A 126 -4.28 -17.66 -16.07
C GLN A 126 -3.62 -16.39 -15.50
N GLY A 127 -3.71 -16.16 -14.19
CA GLY A 127 -3.11 -14.98 -13.56
C GLY A 127 -1.57 -15.05 -13.53
N VAL A 128 -1.01 -16.24 -13.32
CA VAL A 128 0.43 -16.50 -13.43
C VAL A 128 0.92 -16.29 -14.87
N THR A 129 0.22 -16.82 -15.88
CA THR A 129 0.60 -16.62 -17.29
C THR A 129 0.41 -15.18 -17.79
N ALA A 130 -0.43 -14.38 -17.14
CA ALA A 130 -0.58 -12.96 -17.47
C ALA A 130 0.75 -12.17 -17.31
N PHE A 131 1.64 -12.59 -16.42
CA PHE A 131 2.96 -11.96 -16.27
C PHE A 131 3.86 -12.10 -17.50
N LEU A 132 3.69 -13.17 -18.29
CA LEU A 132 4.44 -13.38 -19.53
C LEU A 132 4.03 -12.39 -20.65
N LYS A 133 2.83 -11.80 -20.53
CA LYS A 133 2.38 -10.76 -21.47
C LYS A 133 3.05 -9.41 -21.22
N SER A 134 3.67 -9.23 -20.05
CA SER A 134 4.51 -8.06 -19.77
C SER A 134 5.87 -8.21 -20.47
N PRO A 135 6.44 -7.17 -21.10
CA PRO A 135 7.75 -7.26 -21.73
C PRO A 135 8.86 -7.44 -20.66
N VAL A 136 9.13 -8.69 -20.31
CA VAL A 136 10.04 -9.14 -19.23
C VAL A 136 11.40 -8.46 -19.31
N LEU A 137 12.03 -8.51 -20.48
CA LEU A 137 13.34 -7.91 -20.71
C LEU A 137 13.33 -6.40 -20.53
N LYS A 138 12.25 -5.73 -20.95
CA LYS A 138 12.09 -4.28 -20.75
C LYS A 138 11.91 -3.94 -19.28
N PHE A 139 11.17 -4.77 -18.55
CA PHE A 139 10.95 -4.60 -17.12
C PHE A 139 12.24 -4.82 -16.33
N LEU A 140 12.95 -5.91 -16.57
CA LEU A 140 14.27 -6.18 -15.98
C LEU A 140 15.30 -5.09 -16.34
N ALA A 141 15.31 -4.61 -17.59
CA ALA A 141 16.17 -3.50 -18.01
C ALA A 141 15.86 -2.19 -17.25
N THR A 142 14.58 -1.95 -16.94
CA THR A 142 14.15 -0.78 -16.15
C THR A 142 14.67 -0.85 -14.70
N LEU A 143 14.78 -2.06 -14.14
CA LEU A 143 15.25 -2.27 -12.75
C LEU A 143 16.78 -2.36 -12.64
N THR A 144 17.47 -2.82 -13.68
CA THR A 144 18.93 -2.99 -13.71
C THR A 144 19.68 -1.71 -14.08
N THR A 145 19.15 -0.53 -13.74
CA THR A 145 19.73 0.79 -14.07
C THR A 145 20.00 1.01 -15.57
N GLY A 146 19.32 0.25 -16.45
CA GLY A 146 19.47 0.39 -17.90
C GLY A 146 20.64 -0.39 -18.51
N SER A 147 21.11 -1.49 -17.88
CA SER A 147 22.05 -2.42 -18.50
C SER A 147 21.31 -3.58 -19.19
N PRO A 148 21.20 -3.59 -20.54
CA PRO A 148 20.52 -4.66 -21.26
C PRO A 148 21.19 -6.03 -21.07
N THR A 149 22.52 -6.04 -20.89
CA THR A 149 23.29 -7.26 -20.68
C THR A 149 22.95 -7.93 -19.34
N LEU A 150 22.82 -7.15 -18.26
CA LEU A 150 22.41 -7.70 -16.96
C LEU A 150 20.99 -8.27 -17.03
N ALA A 151 20.06 -7.58 -17.70
CA ALA A 151 18.70 -8.09 -17.88
C ALA A 151 18.68 -9.45 -18.60
N TYR A 152 19.54 -9.65 -19.60
CA TYR A 152 19.64 -10.91 -20.34
C TYR A 152 20.24 -12.04 -19.49
N LEU A 153 21.36 -11.78 -18.80
CA LEU A 153 22.02 -12.76 -17.92
C LEU A 153 21.11 -13.22 -16.79
N LEU A 154 20.33 -12.30 -16.22
CA LEU A 154 19.35 -12.62 -15.19
C LEU A 154 18.20 -13.46 -15.77
N ALA A 155 17.70 -13.13 -16.96
CA ALA A 155 16.65 -13.91 -17.61
C ALA A 155 17.09 -15.36 -17.91
N GLU A 156 18.34 -15.60 -18.29
CA GLU A 156 18.89 -16.94 -18.55
C GLU A 156 18.97 -17.82 -17.30
N GLN A 157 19.04 -17.23 -16.10
CA GLN A 157 19.11 -17.99 -14.85
C GLN A 157 17.74 -18.50 -14.37
N ILE A 158 16.65 -18.04 -14.98
CA ILE A 158 15.31 -18.43 -14.56
C ILE A 158 14.84 -19.63 -15.41
N PRO A 159 14.50 -20.78 -14.80
CA PRO A 159 13.86 -21.87 -15.52
C PRO A 159 12.56 -21.40 -16.19
N VAL A 160 12.31 -21.82 -17.43
CA VAL A 160 11.18 -21.32 -18.24
C VAL A 160 9.84 -21.55 -17.53
N GLU A 161 9.70 -22.68 -16.85
CA GLU A 161 8.56 -23.04 -16.02
C GLU A 161 8.35 -22.14 -14.80
N GLN A 162 9.42 -21.54 -14.24
CA GLN A 162 9.35 -20.65 -13.09
C GLN A 162 9.27 -19.17 -13.48
N LEU A 163 9.55 -18.84 -14.74
CA LEU A 163 9.61 -17.48 -15.25
C LEU A 163 8.38 -16.63 -14.85
N PRO A 164 7.13 -17.08 -15.02
CA PRO A 164 5.99 -16.23 -14.67
C PRO A 164 5.87 -15.96 -13.15
N VAL A 165 6.30 -16.91 -12.31
CA VAL A 165 6.30 -16.79 -10.85
C VAL A 165 7.36 -15.80 -10.40
N VAL A 166 8.57 -15.91 -10.93
CA VAL A 166 9.67 -14.99 -10.66
C VAL A 166 9.28 -13.56 -11.06
N LEU A 167 8.62 -13.39 -12.20
CA LEU A 167 8.14 -12.09 -12.67
C LEU A 167 7.05 -11.51 -11.77
N GLY A 168 6.11 -12.33 -11.31
CA GLY A 168 5.08 -11.90 -10.37
C GLY A 168 5.69 -11.44 -9.04
N LYS A 169 6.65 -12.18 -8.47
CA LYS A 169 7.37 -11.78 -7.26
C LYS A 169 8.19 -10.51 -7.47
N LEU A 170 8.85 -10.37 -8.62
CA LEU A 170 9.60 -9.18 -8.97
C LEU A 170 8.70 -7.95 -9.10
N GLN A 171 7.53 -8.10 -9.72
CA GLN A 171 6.57 -7.01 -9.84
C GLN A 171 5.96 -6.64 -8.49
N LEU A 172 5.64 -7.64 -7.65
CA LEU A 172 5.24 -7.42 -6.25
C LEU A 172 6.32 -6.68 -5.46
N ALA A 173 7.59 -7.08 -5.57
CA ALA A 173 8.71 -6.40 -4.91
C ALA A 173 8.79 -4.93 -5.36
N TYR A 174 8.69 -4.67 -6.66
CA TYR A 174 8.75 -3.32 -7.21
C TYR A 174 7.60 -2.44 -6.74
N ASP A 175 6.37 -2.98 -6.70
CA ASP A 175 5.20 -2.25 -6.23
C ASP A 175 5.30 -1.97 -4.73
N LEU A 176 5.67 -2.95 -3.91
CA LEU A 176 5.92 -2.77 -2.47
C LEU A 176 7.05 -1.77 -2.20
N PHE A 177 8.16 -1.84 -2.94
CA PHE A 177 9.27 -0.90 -2.81
C PHE A 177 8.81 0.55 -2.99
N LYS A 178 7.86 0.79 -3.89
CA LYS A 178 7.32 2.14 -4.08
C LYS A 178 6.43 2.61 -2.93
N VAL A 179 5.88 1.71 -2.13
CA VAL A 179 5.02 2.03 -0.98
C VAL A 179 5.86 2.19 0.29
N VAL A 180 6.71 1.21 0.59
CA VAL A 180 7.45 1.11 1.86
C VAL A 180 8.96 1.30 1.73
N GLY A 181 9.48 1.39 0.50
CA GLY A 181 10.90 1.63 0.27
C GLY A 181 11.34 3.03 0.73
N PRO A 182 12.64 3.23 0.99
CA PRO A 182 13.18 4.53 1.36
C PRO A 182 13.05 5.53 0.19
N ASP A 183 12.60 6.77 0.46
CA ASP A 183 12.29 7.80 -0.56
C ASP A 183 13.40 8.09 -1.59
N LYS A 184 14.68 7.87 -1.22
CA LYS A 184 15.85 8.16 -2.06
C LYS A 184 16.60 6.90 -2.51
N ALA A 185 16.13 5.72 -2.14
CA ALA A 185 16.76 4.47 -2.54
C ALA A 185 16.31 4.08 -3.96
N GLN A 186 17.16 3.31 -4.65
CA GLN A 186 16.74 2.54 -5.82
C GLN A 186 16.51 1.09 -5.40
N LEU A 187 15.68 0.38 -6.16
CA LEU A 187 15.49 -1.05 -5.94
C LEU A 187 16.78 -1.77 -6.33
N ASP A 188 17.46 -2.36 -5.34
CA ASP A 188 18.61 -3.21 -5.59
C ASP A 188 18.15 -4.62 -6.02
N LEU A 189 18.01 -4.80 -7.33
CA LEU A 189 17.60 -6.09 -7.90
C LEU A 189 18.63 -7.20 -7.63
N LEU A 190 19.92 -6.89 -7.59
CA LEU A 190 20.95 -7.91 -7.37
C LEU A 190 20.89 -8.47 -5.95
N ALA A 191 20.65 -7.61 -4.95
CA ALA A 191 20.47 -8.04 -3.57
C ALA A 191 19.22 -8.92 -3.36
N LEU A 192 18.17 -8.70 -4.16
CA LEU A 192 16.91 -9.45 -4.08
C LEU A 192 16.89 -10.70 -4.96
N TRP A 193 17.78 -10.78 -5.96
CA TRP A 193 17.79 -11.84 -6.96
C TRP A 193 17.76 -13.26 -6.37
N PRO A 194 18.58 -13.59 -5.35
CA PRO A 194 18.54 -14.93 -4.77
C PRO A 194 17.16 -15.26 -4.17
N LEU A 195 16.50 -14.29 -3.52
CA LEU A 195 15.19 -14.47 -2.88
C LEU A 195 14.06 -14.64 -3.91
N LEU A 196 14.25 -14.12 -5.12
CA LEU A 196 13.29 -14.27 -6.23
C LEU A 196 13.32 -15.68 -6.82
N LEU A 197 14.45 -16.39 -6.74
CA LEU A 197 14.58 -17.75 -7.27
C LEU A 197 14.12 -18.83 -6.29
N ASP A 198 13.96 -18.50 -5.00
CA ASP A 198 13.56 -19.47 -3.98
C ASP A 198 12.03 -19.73 -3.94
N TYR A 199 11.65 -20.93 -3.51
CA TYR A 199 10.28 -21.33 -3.12
C TYR A 199 9.20 -21.08 -4.19
N ASN A 200 9.48 -21.32 -5.47
CA ASN A 200 8.56 -21.02 -6.58
C ASN A 200 7.50 -22.10 -6.87
N ASP A 201 7.54 -23.25 -6.20
CA ASP A 201 6.68 -24.40 -6.50
C ASP A 201 5.19 -24.17 -6.19
N GLN A 202 4.90 -23.26 -5.25
CA GLN A 202 3.55 -22.85 -4.87
C GLN A 202 3.43 -21.33 -5.02
N PRO A 203 3.02 -20.82 -6.20
CA PRO A 203 3.16 -19.41 -6.55
C PRO A 203 2.39 -18.43 -5.64
N ASP A 204 1.19 -18.80 -5.18
CA ASP A 204 0.37 -17.99 -4.27
C ASP A 204 1.01 -17.90 -2.88
N ARG A 205 1.48 -19.03 -2.35
CA ARG A 205 2.17 -19.12 -1.07
C ARG A 205 3.50 -18.37 -1.12
N ALA A 206 4.26 -18.54 -2.21
CA ALA A 206 5.50 -17.84 -2.47
C ALA A 206 5.29 -16.32 -2.48
N ALA A 207 4.26 -15.85 -3.19
CA ALA A 207 3.92 -14.42 -3.24
C ALA A 207 3.56 -13.86 -1.87
N TRP A 208 2.79 -14.60 -1.08
CA TRP A 208 2.39 -14.19 0.26
C TRP A 208 3.60 -14.05 1.20
N ALA A 209 4.42 -15.10 1.32
CA ALA A 209 5.57 -15.10 2.21
C ALA A 209 6.65 -14.11 1.79
N PHE A 210 6.95 -14.06 0.48
CA PHE A 210 7.88 -13.10 -0.08
C PHE A 210 7.42 -11.66 0.15
N GLY A 211 6.14 -11.37 -0.09
CA GLY A 211 5.56 -10.04 0.07
C GLY A 211 5.69 -9.50 1.50
N HIS A 212 5.33 -10.29 2.51
CA HIS A 212 5.50 -9.88 3.91
C HIS A 212 6.97 -9.68 4.30
N ALA A 213 7.85 -10.60 3.87
CA ALA A 213 9.28 -10.47 4.13
C ALA A 213 9.89 -9.20 3.46
N MET A 214 9.40 -8.81 2.28
CA MET A 214 9.82 -7.59 1.59
C MET A 214 9.38 -6.32 2.34
N VAL A 215 8.17 -6.30 2.91
CA VAL A 215 7.72 -5.19 3.76
C VAL A 215 8.66 -5.01 4.95
N GLU A 216 9.06 -6.09 5.61
CA GLU A 216 10.04 -6.03 6.71
C GLU A 216 11.44 -5.65 6.23
N TYR A 217 11.88 -6.15 5.08
CA TYR A 217 13.18 -5.81 4.50
C TYR A 217 13.38 -4.30 4.38
N TRP A 218 12.39 -3.58 3.82
CA TRP A 218 12.49 -2.13 3.68
C TRP A 218 12.11 -1.34 4.94
N SER A 219 11.09 -1.77 5.68
CA SER A 219 10.62 -1.02 6.86
C SER A 219 11.54 -1.18 8.09
N GLN A 220 12.31 -2.27 8.17
CA GLN A 220 13.23 -2.56 9.27
C GLN A 220 14.71 -2.61 8.84
N GLY A 221 15.01 -2.45 7.55
CA GLY A 221 16.38 -2.48 7.04
C GLY A 221 17.06 -3.85 7.22
N LEU A 222 16.34 -4.94 6.96
CA LEU A 222 16.90 -6.29 7.12
C LEU A 222 17.99 -6.57 6.07
N SER A 223 18.95 -7.42 6.42
CA SER A 223 19.89 -8.01 5.44
C SER A 223 19.22 -9.11 4.64
N THR A 224 19.68 -9.39 3.42
CA THR A 224 19.19 -10.50 2.57
C THR A 224 19.12 -11.85 3.30
N ALA A 225 20.10 -12.18 4.14
CA ALA A 225 20.11 -13.42 4.92
C ALA A 225 18.96 -13.50 5.95
N LYS A 226 18.75 -12.42 6.72
CA LYS A 226 17.59 -12.32 7.64
C LYS A 226 16.26 -12.32 6.90
N THR A 227 16.20 -11.69 5.74
CA THR A 227 14.98 -11.69 4.92
C THR A 227 14.61 -13.09 4.45
N ARG A 228 15.60 -13.92 4.06
CA ARG A 228 15.37 -15.33 3.75
C ARG A 228 14.73 -16.08 4.92
N GLN A 229 15.24 -15.89 6.14
CA GLN A 229 14.65 -16.48 7.35
C GLN A 229 13.21 -16.01 7.59
N ARG A 230 12.89 -14.74 7.30
CA ARG A 230 11.52 -14.24 7.38
C ARG A 230 10.61 -14.89 6.34
N ILE A 231 11.10 -15.14 5.13
CA ILE A 231 10.34 -15.87 4.10
C ILE A 231 10.00 -17.27 4.61
N GLU A 232 10.99 -18.03 5.12
CA GLU A 232 10.78 -19.37 5.69
C GLU A 232 9.73 -19.35 6.82
N HIS A 233 9.85 -18.40 7.74
CA HIS A 233 8.88 -18.22 8.82
C HIS A 233 7.46 -17.97 8.31
N TYR A 234 7.28 -17.14 7.28
CA TYR A 234 5.98 -16.89 6.69
C TYR A 234 5.45 -18.10 5.90
N LEU A 235 6.33 -18.85 5.24
CA LEU A 235 5.94 -20.11 4.61
C LEU A 235 5.37 -21.07 5.65
N GLU A 236 6.01 -21.24 6.81
CA GLU A 236 5.51 -22.08 7.91
C GLU A 236 4.16 -21.57 8.44
N GLN A 237 4.01 -20.27 8.65
CA GLN A 237 2.75 -19.67 9.11
C GLN A 237 1.59 -19.89 8.12
N TYR A 238 1.87 -19.88 6.82
CA TYR A 238 0.84 -20.10 5.80
C TYR A 238 0.23 -21.50 5.90
N ASP A 239 1.01 -22.51 6.26
CA ASP A 239 0.52 -23.89 6.42
C ASP A 239 -0.35 -24.08 7.67
N THR A 240 -0.27 -23.15 8.62
CA THR A 240 -1.08 -23.17 9.85
C THR A 240 -2.38 -22.35 9.76
N ARG A 241 -2.65 -21.72 8.61
CA ARG A 241 -3.87 -20.95 8.34
C ARG A 241 -4.97 -21.80 7.73
#